data_AF-A0A345HRH2-F1
#
_entry.id   AF-A0A345HRH2-F1
#
_cell.length_a   1.000
_cell.length_b   1.000
_cell.length_c   1.000
_cell.angle_alpha   90.00
_cell.angle_beta   90.00
_cell.angle_gamma   90.00
#
_symmetry.space_group_name_H-M   'P 1'
#
loop_
_entity.id
_entity.type
_entity.pdbx_description
1 polymer ?
#
loop_
_entity_poly.entity_id
_entity_poly.type
_entity_poly.pdbx_seq_one_letter_code
_entity_poly.pdbx_strand_id
1 'polypeptide(L)'
;MRYARPERDIREVPWWRVRTLRSSTTLAGTVLGLGGAVAQAAVGFASNGGGWALGLQRVVFCAFFTAVGLHSLHRLLRHGAPTARRLQRAGRAPVPVPRRYVLLHDPDSGGPLLLLFPAHGGDSDQPEALLGILAPGPAGRPWTGLPVAPVGTAELRGWLDAAPTVVPWIDGRPLWPRHPYRQINPGDPETRTYLERLAPPSPSPYPNAPASASAPGTTAAQGDT
;
A
#
# COMPACT_ATOMS: atom_id res chain seq x y z
N MET A 1 -21.40 -16.02 -5.63
CA MET A 1 -20.36 -15.00 -5.39
C MET A 1 -19.14 -15.69 -4.78
N ARG A 2 -18.00 -15.75 -5.47
CA ARG A 2 -16.77 -16.37 -4.91
C ARG A 2 -16.06 -15.33 -4.05
N TYR A 3 -16.22 -15.41 -2.73
CA TYR A 3 -15.38 -14.65 -1.80
C TYR A 3 -13.91 -14.92 -2.15
N ALA A 4 -13.12 -13.87 -2.34
CA ALA A 4 -11.68 -14.06 -2.46
C ALA A 4 -11.21 -14.79 -1.21
N ARG A 5 -10.51 -15.91 -1.41
CA ARG A 5 -9.97 -16.70 -0.31
C ARG A 5 -9.20 -15.77 0.63
N PRO A 6 -9.47 -15.81 1.96
CA PRO A 6 -8.71 -15.01 2.92
C PRO A 6 -7.22 -15.20 2.70
N GLU A 7 -6.48 -14.10 2.70
CA GLU A 7 -5.02 -14.16 2.63
C GLU A 7 -4.49 -14.95 3.83
N ARG A 8 -3.50 -15.82 3.61
CA ARG A 8 -2.99 -16.70 4.67
C ARG A 8 -2.34 -15.88 5.79
N ASP A 9 -2.59 -16.29 7.03
CA ASP A 9 -1.99 -15.63 8.20
C ASP A 9 -0.46 -15.79 8.17
N ILE A 10 0.23 -14.66 8.29
CA ILE A 10 1.68 -14.59 8.36
C ILE A 10 2.27 -15.23 9.60
N ARG A 11 1.48 -15.48 10.64
CA ARG A 11 1.90 -16.21 11.83
C ARG A 11 2.16 -17.67 11.49
N GLU A 12 1.39 -18.22 10.55
CA GLU A 12 1.40 -19.63 10.18
C GLU A 12 2.24 -19.93 8.93
N VAL A 13 2.41 -18.95 8.02
CA VAL A 13 3.12 -19.17 6.75
C VAL A 13 4.30 -18.23 6.50
N PRO A 14 5.34 -18.71 5.78
CA PRO A 14 6.41 -17.85 5.28
C PRO A 14 5.90 -16.84 4.24
N TRP A 15 6.57 -15.70 4.12
CA TRP A 15 6.19 -14.57 3.24
C TRP A 15 5.90 -14.97 1.78
N TRP A 16 6.60 -15.95 1.22
CA TRP A 16 6.42 -16.38 -0.19
C TRP A 16 5.05 -17.05 -0.45
N ARG A 17 4.33 -17.47 0.61
CA ARG A 17 2.96 -18.00 0.52
C ARG A 17 1.89 -16.92 0.62
N VAL A 18 2.25 -15.70 0.99
CA VAL A 18 1.35 -14.54 1.05
C VAL A 18 1.29 -13.93 -0.35
N ARG A 19 0.10 -13.86 -0.93
CA ARG A 19 -0.07 -13.55 -2.36
C ARG A 19 0.34 -12.11 -2.66
N THR A 20 -0.04 -11.18 -1.79
CA THR A 20 0.26 -9.74 -1.91
C THR A 20 1.74 -9.44 -1.78
N LEU A 21 2.44 -10.09 -0.83
CA LEU A 21 3.91 -10.00 -0.71
C LEU A 21 4.63 -10.64 -1.90
N ARG A 22 4.07 -11.72 -2.45
CA ARG A 22 4.59 -12.37 -3.66
C ARG A 22 4.37 -11.52 -4.92
N SER A 23 3.27 -10.77 -5.00
CA SER A 23 3.00 -9.88 -6.13
C SER A 23 3.78 -8.58 -6.06
N SER A 24 4.16 -8.11 -4.87
CA SER A 24 5.03 -6.94 -4.71
C SER A 24 6.50 -7.24 -5.00
N THR A 25 6.88 -8.52 -4.91
CA THR A 25 8.16 -9.01 -5.39
C THR A 25 8.11 -9.19 -6.91
N THR A 26 9.16 -8.82 -7.64
CA THR A 26 9.29 -8.90 -9.12
C THR A 26 9.34 -10.34 -9.67
N LEU A 27 8.61 -11.24 -9.03
CA LEU A 27 8.57 -12.67 -9.25
C LEU A 27 7.96 -12.99 -10.62
N ALA A 28 6.99 -12.20 -11.07
CA ALA A 28 6.43 -12.32 -12.42
C ALA A 28 7.49 -12.09 -13.51
N GLY A 29 8.35 -11.07 -13.36
CA GLY A 29 9.47 -10.82 -14.28
C GLY A 29 10.51 -11.94 -14.27
N THR A 30 10.71 -12.58 -13.11
CA THR A 30 11.63 -13.72 -12.98
C THR A 30 11.08 -14.97 -13.67
N VAL A 31 9.79 -15.27 -13.50
CA VAL A 31 9.11 -16.40 -14.16
C VAL A 31 9.04 -16.20 -15.67
N LEU A 32 8.73 -14.98 -16.14
CA LEU A 32 8.72 -14.66 -17.56
C LEU A 32 10.12 -14.76 -18.18
N GLY A 33 11.15 -14.24 -17.49
CA GLY A 33 12.54 -14.30 -17.95
C GLY A 33 13.07 -15.73 -18.03
N LEU A 34 13.00 -16.49 -16.93
CA LEU A 34 13.48 -17.88 -16.90
C LEU A 34 12.62 -18.81 -17.78
N GLY A 35 11.29 -18.63 -17.75
CA GLY A 35 10.38 -19.40 -18.59
C GLY A 35 10.62 -19.16 -20.08
N GLY A 36 10.83 -17.90 -20.49
CA GLY A 36 11.19 -17.56 -21.86
C GLY A 36 12.53 -18.16 -22.29
N ALA A 37 13.54 -18.17 -21.41
CA ALA A 37 14.83 -18.78 -21.71
C ALA A 37 14.71 -20.31 -21.90
N VAL A 38 13.98 -21.00 -21.02
CA VAL A 38 13.75 -22.45 -21.12
C VAL A 38 12.95 -22.79 -22.38
N ALA A 39 11.91 -22.02 -22.69
CA ALA A 39 11.12 -22.22 -23.91
C ALA A 39 11.98 -22.08 -25.17
N GLN A 40 12.84 -21.07 -25.23
CA GLN A 40 13.75 -20.88 -26.38
C GLN A 40 14.80 -21.98 -26.49
N ALA A 41 15.35 -22.45 -25.36
CA ALA A 41 16.27 -23.58 -25.34
C ALA A 41 15.57 -24.88 -25.82
N ALA A 42 14.33 -25.13 -25.38
CA ALA A 42 13.55 -26.28 -25.80
C ALA A 42 13.18 -26.23 -27.28
N VAL A 43 12.76 -25.07 -27.80
CA VAL A 43 12.52 -24.87 -29.23
C VAL A 43 13.80 -25.09 -30.03
N GLY A 44 14.94 -24.56 -29.56
CA GLY A 44 16.25 -24.79 -30.16
C GLY A 44 16.64 -26.26 -30.22
N PHE A 45 16.42 -27.01 -29.14
CA PHE A 45 16.72 -28.44 -29.05
C PHE A 45 15.80 -29.30 -29.93
N ALA A 46 14.51 -28.96 -29.99
CA ALA A 46 13.52 -29.69 -30.78
C ALA A 46 13.62 -29.41 -32.30
N SER A 47 14.25 -28.31 -32.70
CA SER A 47 14.38 -27.96 -34.11
C SER A 47 15.85 -28.00 -34.57
N ASN A 48 16.23 -29.16 -35.09
CA ASN A 48 17.51 -29.40 -35.76
C ASN A 48 17.63 -28.73 -37.15
N GLY A 49 16.65 -27.91 -37.55
CA GLY A 49 16.61 -27.24 -38.85
C GLY A 49 16.29 -25.76 -38.71
N GLY A 50 17.22 -24.92 -39.13
CA GLY A 50 17.05 -23.47 -39.23
C GLY A 50 18.31 -22.84 -39.79
N GLY A 51 18.19 -21.99 -40.80
CA GLY A 51 19.31 -21.23 -41.34
C GLY A 51 19.97 -20.36 -40.26
N TRP A 52 21.19 -19.88 -40.53
CA TRP A 52 22.01 -19.11 -39.58
C TRP A 52 21.26 -17.93 -38.92
N ALA A 53 20.32 -17.29 -39.63
CA ALA A 53 19.49 -16.21 -39.10
C ALA A 53 18.55 -16.65 -37.96
N LEU A 54 17.94 -17.83 -38.07
CA LEU A 54 17.09 -18.41 -37.02
C LEU A 54 17.92 -18.84 -35.80
N GLY A 55 19.13 -19.35 -36.04
CA GLY A 55 20.10 -19.65 -34.99
C GLY A 55 20.51 -18.41 -34.21
N LEU A 56 20.91 -17.35 -34.92
CA LEU A 56 21.29 -16.07 -34.32
C LEU A 56 20.13 -15.45 -33.52
N GLN A 57 18.93 -15.42 -34.09
CA GLN A 57 17.73 -14.94 -33.41
C GLN A 57 17.49 -15.68 -32.09
N ARG A 58 17.61 -17.02 -32.08
CA ARG A 58 17.43 -17.83 -30.87
C ARG A 58 18.47 -17.52 -29.80
N VAL A 59 19.74 -17.40 -30.19
CA VAL A 59 20.82 -17.04 -29.27
C VAL A 59 20.58 -15.67 -28.66
N VAL A 60 20.19 -14.67 -29.47
CA VAL A 60 19.89 -13.32 -29.00
C VAL A 60 18.71 -13.31 -28.03
N PHE A 61 17.59 -13.97 -28.38
CA PHE A 61 16.45 -14.04 -27.47
C PHE A 61 16.77 -14.83 -26.20
N CYS A 62 17.50 -15.94 -26.29
CA CYS A 62 17.90 -16.73 -25.13
C CYS A 62 18.79 -15.90 -24.19
N ALA A 63 19.76 -15.17 -24.73
CA ALA A 63 20.60 -14.26 -23.97
C ALA A 63 19.78 -13.13 -23.32
N PHE A 64 18.85 -12.52 -24.07
CA PHE A 64 17.97 -11.47 -23.56
C PHE A 64 17.09 -11.97 -22.40
N PHE A 65 16.39 -13.09 -22.57
CA PHE A 65 15.54 -13.66 -21.53
C PHE A 65 16.33 -14.11 -20.31
N THR A 66 17.54 -14.64 -20.51
CA THR A 66 18.46 -14.99 -19.41
C THR A 66 18.91 -13.75 -18.65
N ALA A 67 19.29 -12.68 -19.36
CA ALA A 67 19.68 -11.41 -18.75
C ALA A 67 18.53 -10.78 -17.97
N VAL A 68 17.32 -10.74 -18.54
CA VAL A 68 16.11 -10.24 -17.87
C VAL A 68 15.77 -11.09 -16.64
N GLY A 69 15.85 -12.42 -16.75
CA GLY A 69 15.63 -13.36 -15.66
C GLY A 69 16.63 -13.18 -14.53
N LEU A 70 17.92 -13.07 -14.84
CA LEU A 70 18.99 -12.87 -13.86
C LEU A 70 18.91 -11.49 -13.20
N HIS A 71 18.63 -10.43 -13.97
CA HIS A 71 18.42 -9.09 -13.43
C HIS A 71 17.21 -9.05 -12.50
N SER A 72 16.10 -9.66 -12.90
CA SER A 72 14.88 -9.75 -12.08
C SER A 72 15.10 -10.57 -10.80
N LEU A 73 15.84 -11.68 -10.89
CA LEU A 73 16.24 -12.50 -9.76
C LEU A 73 17.16 -11.73 -8.81
N HIS A 74 18.14 -11.02 -9.34
CA HIS A 74 19.04 -10.19 -8.55
C HIS A 74 18.28 -9.08 -7.82
N ARG A 75 17.36 -8.39 -8.51
CA ARG A 75 16.48 -7.37 -7.90
C ARG A 75 15.57 -7.97 -6.83
N LEU A 76 15.01 -9.16 -7.09
CA LEU A 76 14.21 -9.91 -6.13
C LEU A 76 15.01 -10.24 -4.86
N LEU A 77 16.25 -10.73 -5.01
CA LEU A 77 17.10 -11.11 -3.88
C LEU A 77 17.61 -9.91 -3.10
N ARG A 78 18.04 -8.84 -3.77
CA ARG A 78 18.60 -7.65 -3.10
C ARG A 78 17.56 -6.72 -2.50
N HIS A 79 16.41 -6.56 -3.13
CA HIS A 79 15.42 -5.54 -2.72
C HIS A 79 14.07 -6.14 -2.33
N GLY A 80 13.64 -7.22 -2.99
CA GLY A 80 12.33 -7.83 -2.74
C GLY A 80 12.27 -8.64 -1.46
N ALA A 81 13.08 -9.69 -1.36
CA ALA A 81 13.13 -10.62 -0.24
C ALA A 81 13.45 -9.95 1.12
N PRO A 82 14.47 -9.08 1.25
CA PRO A 82 14.75 -8.43 2.53
C PRO A 82 13.62 -7.49 2.96
N THR A 83 13.01 -6.77 2.02
CA THR A 83 11.87 -5.88 2.31
C THR A 83 10.66 -6.68 2.77
N ALA A 84 10.31 -7.77 2.07
CA ALA A 84 9.23 -8.67 2.46
C ALA A 84 9.47 -9.30 3.84
N ARG A 85 10.73 -9.70 4.15
CA ARG A 85 11.10 -10.21 5.48
C ARG A 85 10.99 -9.15 6.55
N ARG A 86 11.38 -7.90 6.28
CA ARG A 86 11.23 -6.78 7.22
C ARG A 86 9.75 -6.49 7.50
N LEU A 87 8.91 -6.47 6.47
CA LEU A 87 7.46 -6.32 6.61
C LEU A 87 6.84 -7.48 7.39
N GLN A 88 7.24 -8.73 7.12
CA GLN A 88 6.75 -9.88 7.87
C GLN A 88 7.14 -9.79 9.35
N ARG A 89 8.37 -9.36 9.66
CA ARG A 89 8.80 -9.15 11.05
C ARG A 89 8.02 -8.01 11.72
N ALA A 90 7.80 -6.90 11.03
CA ALA A 90 7.00 -5.78 11.52
C ALA A 90 5.56 -6.19 11.80
N GLY A 91 4.93 -6.93 10.88
CA GLY A 91 3.57 -7.45 11.09
C GLY A 91 3.45 -8.45 12.23
N ARG A 92 4.54 -9.14 12.60
CA ARG A 92 4.60 -10.04 13.76
C ARG A 92 5.01 -9.34 15.06
N ALA A 93 5.35 -8.04 15.02
CA ALA A 93 5.77 -7.33 16.21
C ALA A 93 4.65 -7.33 17.27
N PRO A 94 5.00 -7.55 18.56
CA PRO A 94 4.02 -7.77 19.62
C PRO A 94 3.37 -6.50 20.15
N VAL A 95 3.88 -5.30 19.81
CA VAL A 95 3.37 -4.02 20.33
C VAL A 95 2.44 -3.38 19.28
N PRO A 96 1.11 -3.51 19.43
CA PRO A 96 0.16 -2.80 18.58
C PRO A 96 0.05 -1.33 19.04
N VAL A 97 0.16 -0.41 18.09
CA VAL A 97 -0.15 1.01 18.30
C VAL A 97 -1.49 1.30 17.63
N PRO A 98 -2.59 1.47 18.39
CA PRO A 98 -3.88 1.78 17.80
C PRO A 98 -3.83 3.13 17.10
N ARG A 99 -4.49 3.26 15.96
CA ARG A 99 -4.67 4.50 15.21
C ARG A 99 -6.06 4.52 14.57
N ARG A 100 -6.67 5.70 14.45
CA ARG A 100 -7.88 5.89 13.64
C ARG A 100 -7.46 5.97 12.18
N TYR A 101 -8.23 5.39 11.27
CA TYR A 101 -7.92 5.42 9.84
C TYR A 101 -9.11 5.90 9.01
N VAL A 102 -8.79 6.54 7.90
CA VAL A 102 -9.70 6.79 6.78
C VAL A 102 -9.08 6.18 5.53
N LEU A 103 -9.83 5.32 4.86
CA LEU A 103 -9.46 4.70 3.60
C LEU A 103 -9.86 5.63 2.45
N LEU A 104 -8.85 6.19 1.79
CA LEU A 104 -9.01 7.06 0.62
C LEU A 104 -8.50 6.35 -0.63
N HIS A 105 -8.95 6.86 -1.79
CA HIS A 105 -8.37 6.48 -3.07
C HIS A 105 -7.32 7.51 -3.46
N ASP A 106 -6.11 7.04 -3.74
CA ASP A 106 -5.07 7.92 -4.27
C ASP A 106 -5.31 8.16 -5.77
N PRO A 107 -5.60 9.41 -6.20
CA PRO A 107 -5.85 9.73 -7.60
C PRO A 107 -4.59 9.56 -8.46
N ASP A 108 -3.40 9.71 -7.88
CA ASP A 108 -2.14 9.67 -8.64
C ASP A 108 -1.67 8.22 -8.84
N SER A 109 -1.68 7.43 -7.77
CA SER A 109 -1.18 6.04 -7.82
C SER A 109 -2.26 5.00 -8.15
N GLY A 110 -3.53 5.41 -8.19
CA GLY A 110 -4.69 4.54 -8.43
C GLY A 110 -4.87 3.47 -7.35
N GLY A 111 -4.26 3.63 -6.18
CA GLY A 111 -4.22 2.65 -5.10
C GLY A 111 -5.07 3.02 -3.89
N PRO A 112 -5.34 2.05 -2.99
CA PRO A 112 -5.90 2.34 -1.68
C PRO A 112 -4.86 3.00 -0.77
N LEU A 113 -5.25 4.08 -0.10
CA LEU A 113 -4.41 4.88 0.79
C LEU A 113 -5.07 4.96 2.17
N LEU A 114 -4.33 4.67 3.24
CA LEU A 114 -4.76 4.93 4.61
C LEU A 114 -4.22 6.28 5.06
N LEU A 115 -5.14 7.16 5.43
CA LEU A 115 -4.86 8.36 6.20
C LEU A 115 -5.03 8.01 7.68
N LEU A 116 -3.98 8.21 8.48
CA LEU A 116 -3.90 7.79 9.87
C LEU A 116 -3.97 8.98 10.81
N PHE A 117 -4.82 8.88 11.81
CA PHE A 117 -5.13 9.90 12.79
C PHE A 117 -4.72 9.47 14.20
N PRO A 118 -4.53 10.43 15.13
CA PRO A 118 -4.33 10.14 16.54
C PRO A 118 -5.43 9.22 17.08
N ALA A 119 -5.06 8.23 17.90
CA ALA A 119 -6.04 7.28 18.45
C ALA A 119 -7.02 7.92 19.45
N HIS A 120 -6.61 9.00 20.10
CA HIS A 120 -7.40 9.69 21.14
C HIS A 120 -7.78 11.10 20.70
N GLY A 121 -7.66 11.37 19.40
CA GLY A 121 -7.97 12.65 18.78
C GLY A 121 -9.45 12.82 18.47
N GLY A 122 -9.92 14.07 18.43
CA GLY A 122 -11.28 14.44 18.06
C GLY A 122 -11.53 14.36 16.55
N ASP A 123 -12.76 14.62 16.11
CA ASP A 123 -13.13 14.62 14.68
C ASP A 123 -12.53 15.80 13.89
N SER A 124 -11.96 16.78 14.61
CA SER A 124 -11.23 17.91 14.05
C SER A 124 -9.71 17.72 14.07
N ASP A 125 -9.22 16.57 14.53
CA ASP A 125 -7.79 16.32 14.59
C ASP A 125 -7.21 16.12 13.20
N GLN A 126 -6.03 16.67 13.00
CA GLN A 126 -5.36 16.59 11.72
C GLN A 126 -4.71 15.23 11.53
N PRO A 127 -4.58 14.75 10.28
CA PRO A 127 -3.95 13.47 10.03
C PRO A 127 -2.44 13.55 10.31
N GLU A 128 -1.91 12.52 10.97
CA GLU A 128 -0.49 12.44 11.33
C GLU A 128 0.35 11.73 10.27
N ALA A 129 -0.26 10.78 9.54
CA ALA A 129 0.50 9.94 8.63
C ALA A 129 -0.31 9.42 7.44
N LEU A 130 0.43 9.11 6.38
CA LEU A 130 -0.05 8.49 5.15
C LEU A 130 0.60 7.13 4.98
N LEU A 131 -0.22 6.15 4.58
CA LEU A 131 0.25 4.81 4.29
C LEU A 131 -0.49 4.22 3.08
N GLY A 132 0.19 4.15 1.94
CA GLY A 132 -0.34 3.47 0.74
C GLY A 132 -0.38 1.96 0.96
N ILE A 133 -1.50 1.30 0.66
CA ILE A 133 -1.66 -0.15 0.79
C ILE A 133 -1.55 -0.82 -0.58
N LEU A 134 -0.98 -2.03 -0.62
CA LEU A 134 -1.10 -2.95 -1.74
C LEU A 134 -2.50 -3.56 -1.78
N ALA A 135 -3.23 -3.30 -2.86
CA ALA A 135 -4.57 -3.84 -3.04
C ALA A 135 -4.57 -5.38 -2.90
N PRO A 136 -5.32 -5.95 -1.93
CA PRO A 136 -5.28 -7.38 -1.62
C PRO A 136 -5.99 -8.23 -2.68
N GLY A 137 -6.81 -7.62 -3.54
CA GLY A 137 -7.58 -8.29 -4.57
C GLY A 137 -6.78 -8.68 -5.83
N PRO A 138 -7.31 -9.58 -6.68
CA PRO A 138 -6.73 -9.85 -8.00
C PRO A 138 -6.78 -8.60 -8.90
N ALA A 139 -5.94 -8.54 -9.94
CA ALA A 139 -5.84 -7.37 -10.83
C ALA A 139 -7.17 -6.87 -11.42
N GLY A 140 -8.12 -7.78 -11.71
CA GLY A 140 -9.45 -7.41 -12.20
C GLY A 140 -10.43 -6.92 -11.12
N ARG A 141 -10.11 -7.12 -9.83
CA ARG A 141 -10.93 -6.69 -8.68
C ARG A 141 -10.03 -6.32 -7.49
N PRO A 142 -9.22 -5.25 -7.61
CA PRO A 142 -8.18 -4.91 -6.62
C PRO A 142 -8.77 -4.64 -5.21
N TRP A 143 -10.01 -4.15 -5.17
CA TRP A 143 -10.74 -3.80 -3.95
C TRP A 143 -11.18 -5.00 -3.10
N THR A 144 -11.11 -6.21 -3.65
CA THR A 144 -11.60 -7.40 -2.94
C THR A 144 -10.64 -7.76 -1.79
N GLY A 145 -11.10 -7.62 -0.56
CA GLY A 145 -10.33 -7.92 0.66
C GLY A 145 -9.86 -6.69 1.45
N LEU A 146 -10.20 -5.48 0.99
CA LEU A 146 -10.11 -4.27 1.81
C LEU A 146 -11.24 -4.23 2.86
N PRO A 147 -11.07 -3.49 3.96
CA PRO A 147 -12.13 -3.30 4.95
C PRO A 147 -13.38 -2.69 4.31
N VAL A 148 -14.55 -3.15 4.76
CA VAL A 148 -15.85 -2.68 4.25
C VAL A 148 -16.15 -1.27 4.75
N ALA A 149 -15.68 -0.94 5.96
CA ALA A 149 -15.84 0.38 6.55
C ALA A 149 -14.72 1.32 6.05
N PRO A 150 -15.06 2.47 5.44
CA PRO A 150 -14.07 3.46 4.98
C PRO A 150 -13.39 4.19 6.15
N VAL A 151 -13.97 4.15 7.34
CA VAL A 151 -13.42 4.75 8.57
C VAL A 151 -13.43 3.69 9.66
N GLY A 152 -12.37 3.64 10.46
CA GLY A 152 -12.28 2.69 11.56
C GLY A 152 -11.01 2.84 12.38
N THR A 153 -10.65 1.77 13.09
CA THR A 153 -9.42 1.67 13.86
C THR A 153 -8.49 0.62 13.26
N ALA A 154 -7.21 0.95 13.18
CA ALA A 154 -6.15 0.08 12.70
C ALA A 154 -5.11 -0.08 13.80
N GLU A 155 -4.65 -1.31 14.02
CA GLU A 155 -3.48 -1.57 14.87
C GLU A 155 -2.23 -1.50 14.01
N LEU A 156 -1.40 -0.48 14.19
CA LEU A 156 -0.09 -0.44 13.56
C LEU A 156 0.86 -1.36 14.33
N ARG A 157 1.45 -2.33 13.65
CA ARG A 157 2.49 -3.20 14.22
C ARG A 157 3.81 -2.98 13.50
N GLY A 158 4.90 -2.89 14.26
CA GLY A 158 6.25 -2.73 13.72
C GLY A 158 7.08 -1.74 14.50
N TRP A 159 7.98 -1.04 13.80
CA TRP A 159 8.87 -0.04 14.38
C TRP A 159 8.55 1.32 13.76
N LEU A 160 8.29 2.32 14.60
CA LEU A 160 8.00 3.71 14.23
C LEU A 160 9.24 4.61 14.32
N ASP A 161 10.43 4.01 14.48
CA ASP A 161 11.71 4.70 14.62
C ASP A 161 12.17 5.37 13.31
N ALA A 162 13.43 5.80 13.22
CA ALA A 162 13.99 6.57 12.10
C ALA A 162 13.81 5.97 10.68
N ALA A 163 13.51 4.68 10.55
CA ALA A 163 13.13 4.03 9.29
C ALA A 163 11.83 3.23 9.48
N PRO A 164 10.67 3.93 9.55
CA PRO A 164 9.45 3.34 10.08
C PRO A 164 8.94 2.23 9.15
N THR A 165 8.92 1.02 9.68
CA THR A 165 8.42 -0.18 9.00
C THR A 165 7.21 -0.67 9.79
N VAL A 166 6.02 -0.30 9.32
CA VAL A 166 4.76 -0.61 10.00
C VAL A 166 3.82 -1.36 9.08
N VAL A 167 3.06 -2.27 9.66
CA VAL A 167 2.02 -3.04 8.98
C VAL A 167 0.72 -2.76 9.71
N PRO A 168 -0.27 -2.13 9.06
CA PRO A 168 -1.59 -1.92 9.63
C PRO A 168 -2.35 -3.25 9.68
N TRP A 169 -2.96 -3.51 10.83
CA TRP A 169 -3.91 -4.60 11.03
C TRP A 169 -5.31 -4.01 11.16
N ILE A 170 -6.21 -4.45 10.29
CA ILE A 170 -7.63 -4.04 10.29
C ILE A 170 -8.47 -5.32 10.30
N ASP A 171 -9.48 -5.38 11.17
CA ASP A 171 -10.34 -6.57 11.34
C ASP A 171 -9.54 -7.87 11.56
N GLY A 172 -8.43 -7.77 12.32
CA GLY A 172 -7.53 -8.88 12.60
C GLY A 172 -6.68 -9.35 11.41
N ARG A 173 -6.62 -8.57 10.32
CA ARG A 173 -5.89 -8.94 9.09
C ARG A 173 -4.78 -7.94 8.79
N PRO A 174 -3.56 -8.40 8.46
CA PRO A 174 -2.48 -7.53 8.04
C PRO A 174 -2.73 -7.00 6.62
N LEU A 175 -2.65 -5.69 6.45
CA LEU A 175 -2.63 -5.02 5.16
C LEU A 175 -1.21 -4.55 4.85
N TRP A 176 -0.74 -4.83 3.64
CA TRP A 176 0.67 -4.63 3.30
C TRP A 176 0.93 -3.24 2.74
N PRO A 177 1.86 -2.48 3.31
CA PRO A 177 2.18 -1.16 2.79
C PRO A 177 2.89 -1.28 1.42
N ARG A 178 2.45 -0.45 0.47
CA ARG A 178 3.11 -0.24 -0.83
C ARG A 178 4.33 0.67 -0.69
N HIS A 179 4.25 1.64 0.22
CA HIS A 179 5.28 2.63 0.50
C HIS A 179 5.60 2.68 2.00
N PRO A 180 6.81 3.12 2.40
CA PRO A 180 7.13 3.34 3.81
C PRO A 180 6.12 4.27 4.48
N TYR A 181 5.99 4.14 5.79
CA TYR A 181 5.18 5.05 6.59
C TYR A 181 5.70 6.47 6.46
N ARG A 182 4.86 7.38 5.97
CA ARG A 182 5.20 8.79 5.81
C ARG A 182 4.44 9.59 6.85
N GLN A 183 5.16 10.15 7.80
CA GLN A 183 4.60 11.19 8.67
C GLN A 183 4.33 12.43 7.82
N ILE A 184 3.18 13.03 8.03
CA ILE A 184 2.76 14.25 7.34
C ILE A 184 2.59 15.37 8.35
N ASN A 185 2.97 16.57 7.92
CA ASN A 185 2.70 17.79 8.65
C ASN A 185 1.69 18.60 7.83
N PRO A 186 0.43 18.71 8.25
CA PRO A 186 -0.59 19.49 7.52
C PRO A 186 -0.29 20.99 7.47
N GLY A 187 0.66 21.47 8.29
CA GLY A 187 1.23 22.81 8.21
C GLY A 187 2.08 23.04 6.96
N ASP A 188 2.66 21.98 6.39
CA ASP A 188 3.49 22.02 5.19
C ASP A 188 2.65 22.24 3.92
N PRO A 189 2.99 23.24 3.08
CA PRO A 189 2.25 23.55 1.85
C PRO A 189 2.13 22.36 0.88
N GLU A 190 3.19 21.59 0.68
CA GLU A 190 3.16 20.45 -0.26
C GLU A 190 2.20 19.36 0.23
N THR A 191 2.27 19.05 1.53
CA THR A 191 1.37 18.12 2.20
C THR A 191 -0.08 18.59 2.09
N ARG A 192 -0.36 19.88 2.30
CA ARG A 192 -1.71 20.45 2.20
C ARG A 192 -2.26 20.31 0.79
N THR A 193 -1.51 20.68 -0.24
CA THR A 193 -1.93 20.53 -1.63
C THR A 193 -2.20 19.06 -1.98
N TYR A 194 -1.41 18.12 -1.45
CA TYR A 194 -1.65 16.70 -1.65
C TYR A 194 -2.93 16.21 -0.96
N LEU A 195 -3.20 16.66 0.27
CA LEU A 195 -4.42 16.33 1.00
C LEU A 195 -5.67 16.92 0.34
N GLU A 196 -5.59 18.16 -0.16
CA GLU A 196 -6.69 18.80 -0.92
C GLU A 196 -7.00 18.07 -2.23
N ARG A 197 -6.01 17.43 -2.86
CA ARG A 197 -6.25 16.57 -4.03
C ARG A 197 -6.90 15.24 -3.65
N LEU A 198 -6.53 14.66 -2.52
CA LEU A 198 -7.06 13.39 -2.03
C LEU A 198 -8.50 13.49 -1.54
N ALA A 199 -8.80 14.58 -0.84
CA ALA A 199 -10.12 14.90 -0.32
C ALA A 199 -10.39 16.38 -0.64
N PRO A 200 -10.89 16.69 -1.85
CA PRO A 200 -11.27 18.06 -2.16
C PRO A 200 -12.27 18.54 -1.12
N PRO A 201 -12.12 19.78 -0.62
CA PRO A 201 -13.05 20.31 0.37
C PRO A 201 -14.46 20.18 -0.19
N SER A 202 -15.30 19.40 0.49
CA SER A 202 -16.70 19.31 0.11
C SER A 202 -17.23 20.74 0.08
N PRO A 203 -17.89 21.20 -1.01
CA PRO A 203 -18.59 22.46 -0.96
C PRO A 203 -19.51 22.38 0.25
N SER A 204 -19.31 23.30 1.20
CA SER A 204 -20.16 23.38 2.38
C SER A 204 -21.62 23.36 1.89
N PRO A 205 -22.50 22.47 2.40
CA PRO A 205 -23.93 22.56 2.10
C PRO A 205 -24.51 23.90 2.58
N TYR A 206 -23.76 24.65 3.38
CA TYR A 206 -24.04 25.99 3.84
C TYR A 206 -23.06 26.97 3.19
N PRO A 207 -23.38 27.50 1.99
CA PRO A 207 -22.59 28.55 1.35
C PRO A 207 -22.55 29.85 2.18
N ASN A 208 -23.41 29.99 3.19
CA ASN A 208 -23.50 31.15 4.07
C ASN A 208 -23.55 30.72 5.55
N ALA A 209 -22.44 30.21 6.10
CA ALA A 209 -22.24 30.31 7.54
C ALA A 209 -21.59 31.69 7.80
N PRO A 210 -22.32 32.70 8.28
CA PRO A 210 -21.70 33.98 8.59
C PRO A 210 -20.63 33.78 9.65
N ALA A 211 -19.44 34.32 9.37
CA ALA A 211 -18.33 34.42 10.30
C ALA A 211 -18.70 35.36 11.45
N SER A 212 -19.57 34.94 12.38
CA SER A 212 -19.92 35.72 13.58
C SER A 212 -20.71 34.85 14.57
N ALA A 213 -20.02 34.30 15.56
CA ALA A 213 -20.57 34.15 16.89
C ALA A 213 -19.44 34.40 17.91
N SER A 214 -18.82 35.58 17.80
CA SER A 214 -18.25 36.23 18.97
C SER A 214 -19.38 36.36 19.98
N ALA A 215 -19.27 35.65 21.10
CA ALA A 215 -20.25 35.67 22.18
C ALA A 215 -20.52 37.12 22.62
N PRO A 216 -21.77 37.62 22.59
CA PRO A 216 -22.10 38.86 23.27
C PRO A 216 -22.17 38.58 24.78
N GLY A 217 -21.27 39.23 25.53
CA GLY A 217 -21.34 39.31 26.98
C GLY A 217 -22.72 39.79 27.40
N THR A 218 -23.43 38.94 28.15
CA THR A 218 -24.72 39.29 28.71
C THR A 218 -24.49 40.08 29.98
N THR A 219 -24.60 41.40 29.86
CA THR A 219 -24.81 42.34 30.96
C THR A 219 -26.15 42.04 31.60
N ALA A 220 -26.17 41.44 32.79
CA ALA A 220 -27.36 41.37 33.62
C ALA A 220 -27.47 42.66 34.44
N ALA A 221 -28.50 43.46 34.11
CA ALA A 221 -28.83 44.69 34.79
C ALA A 221 -29.46 44.41 36.16
N GLN A 222 -29.00 45.22 37.11
CA GLN A 222 -29.58 45.60 38.39
C GLN A 222 -31.06 45.98 38.24
N GLY A 223 -31.91 45.45 39.13
CA GLY A 223 -33.30 45.89 39.32
C GLY A 223 -33.55 46.15 40.80
N ASP A 224 -33.85 47.41 41.13
CA ASP A 224 -34.30 47.86 42.45
C ASP A 224 -35.72 47.38 42.75
N THR A 225 -35.93 46.90 43.98
CA THR A 225 -37.08 47.19 44.85
C THR A 225 -36.67 46.98 46.29
#